data_AF-R5A766-F1
#
_entry.id   AF-R5A766-F1
#
_cell.length_a   1.000
_cell.length_b   1.000
_cell.length_c   1.000
_cell.angle_alpha   90.00
_cell.angle_beta   90.00
_cell.angle_gamma   90.00
#
_symmetry.space_group_name_H-M   'P 1'
#
loop_
_entity.id
_entity.type
_entity.pdbx_description
1 polymer ?
#
loop_
_entity_poly.entity_id
_entity_poly.type
_entity_poly.pdbx_seq_one_letter_code
_entity_poly.pdbx_strand_id
1 'polypeptide(L)'
;MPKNDLKRDKRFQKHLAREFQVEQPPESYLKAVRATLDDLPDELPVKRRPFYQSALRACAAFAVCLVVAVVGAYGAYLANPVFMESLPGVGQIFQQLDREDQEQPTPSPAPWDGESHVEQEVLEEIPAFEPQTIEGGGGILTVENAWCDGIYLHLDVSLELASQAGYYLSTCTDPNDSSTNTLEVYVDDRPVEMQTTGDSAFFFQDTEDGRYNASWTFRLTENYNHGDGINLLLEMPCLINLDSDVDEESTLSTDIYGCFSMMVDTSRSLIQDLEVEDNGVTLERVEATPTCVTIQAAVPEFGSLLSTMIVPFSQLDSTTQRLGYYGQLTTPEGEILSDTPYPFASPVSYPELPADDGFYHVTYAFKSIPEGVDQAIFTLYEYSPTTINPNGENSQNNRVTAEFTIDLKEKRVYPSQNYLSAGRKKLDYRISASLDRAPDPVNGYICSMPDTSGNYVTWSLYTRDTEYRPVELRRYENEELISTYASVPEEEYNAYTNGFSVYQNEQYLFLESQLDNADMGGTWNALTFQLYDMENTSSYDSPTTRYELVDSETGEVLIQNVFRTFCQQYDQVFGTQMEASYFGDDSTGVVSELEQTADEMGTASPQPH
;
A
#
# COMPACT_ATOMS: atom_id res chain seq x y z
N MET A 1 -47.66 19.50 -17.79
CA MET A 1 -48.43 18.32 -17.35
C MET A 1 -47.92 17.89 -15.97
N PRO A 2 -48.79 17.65 -14.97
CA PRO A 2 -48.33 17.27 -13.63
C PRO A 2 -47.98 15.77 -13.55
N LYS A 3 -46.99 15.46 -12.72
CA LYS A 3 -46.23 14.20 -12.57
C LYS A 3 -47.00 12.95 -12.08
N ASN A 4 -48.33 12.88 -12.21
CA ASN A 4 -49.14 11.82 -11.55
C ASN A 4 -50.01 10.92 -12.44
N ASP A 5 -49.89 10.97 -13.78
CA ASP A 5 -50.73 10.15 -14.67
C ASP A 5 -50.07 8.87 -15.22
N LEU A 6 -48.80 8.61 -14.94
CA LEU A 6 -48.11 7.40 -15.46
C LEU A 6 -48.48 6.10 -14.73
N LYS A 7 -49.00 6.17 -13.50
CA LYS A 7 -49.35 4.96 -12.71
C LYS A 7 -50.73 4.37 -13.02
N ARG A 8 -51.53 5.00 -13.90
CA ARG A 8 -52.90 4.57 -14.22
C ARG A 8 -53.14 4.23 -15.69
N ASP A 9 -52.14 4.34 -16.55
CA ASP A 9 -52.32 3.99 -17.95
C ASP A 9 -52.22 2.47 -18.17
N LYS A 10 -53.38 1.83 -18.35
CA LYS A 10 -53.50 0.40 -18.66
C LYS A 10 -52.77 0.01 -19.96
N ARG A 11 -52.44 0.96 -20.84
CA ARG A 11 -51.65 0.70 -22.06
C ARG A 11 -50.16 0.55 -21.74
N PHE A 12 -49.63 1.30 -20.77
CA PHE A 12 -48.24 1.24 -20.34
C PHE A 12 -47.93 -0.07 -19.60
N GLN A 13 -48.84 -0.52 -18.71
CA GLN A 13 -48.73 -1.82 -18.04
C GLN A 13 -48.76 -3.00 -19.02
N LYS A 14 -49.56 -2.90 -20.09
CA LYS A 14 -49.63 -3.93 -21.14
C LYS A 14 -48.41 -3.92 -22.06
N HIS A 15 -47.70 -2.81 -22.15
CA HIS A 15 -46.45 -2.68 -22.89
C HIS A 15 -45.30 -3.32 -22.11
N LEU A 16 -45.16 -2.97 -20.82
CA LEU A 16 -44.20 -3.57 -19.89
C LEU A 16 -44.36 -5.09 -19.74
N ALA A 17 -45.60 -5.58 -19.59
CA ALA A 17 -45.86 -7.03 -19.49
C ALA A 17 -45.45 -7.80 -20.77
N ARG A 18 -45.51 -7.13 -21.94
CA ARG A 18 -45.13 -7.72 -23.22
C ARG A 18 -43.62 -7.63 -23.48
N GLU A 19 -42.96 -6.60 -22.95
CA GLU A 19 -41.53 -6.35 -23.07
C GLU A 19 -40.70 -7.23 -22.14
N PHE A 20 -41.23 -7.58 -20.96
CA PHE A 20 -40.52 -8.39 -19.94
C PHE A 20 -40.98 -9.85 -19.84
N GLN A 21 -41.93 -10.32 -20.66
CA GLN A 21 -42.41 -11.73 -20.70
C GLN A 21 -42.84 -12.33 -19.35
N VAL A 22 -43.33 -11.54 -18.39
CA VAL A 22 -43.81 -12.05 -17.09
C VAL A 22 -45.32 -11.94 -17.02
N GLU A 23 -46.06 -12.97 -17.47
CA GLU A 23 -47.53 -12.93 -17.51
C GLU A 23 -48.24 -13.43 -16.22
N GLN A 24 -47.55 -13.97 -15.22
CA GLN A 24 -48.14 -14.23 -13.89
C GLN A 24 -47.09 -14.58 -12.82
N PRO A 25 -47.25 -14.13 -11.56
CA PRO A 25 -46.40 -14.55 -10.46
C PRO A 25 -46.58 -16.06 -10.15
N PRO A 26 -45.54 -16.77 -9.68
CA PRO A 26 -45.58 -18.22 -9.48
C PRO A 26 -46.66 -18.68 -8.51
N GLU A 27 -47.32 -19.81 -8.79
CA GLU A 27 -48.38 -20.38 -7.93
C GLU A 27 -47.93 -20.67 -6.49
N SER A 28 -46.63 -20.84 -6.25
CA SER A 28 -46.05 -20.99 -4.92
C SER A 28 -46.32 -19.79 -4.02
N TYR A 29 -46.28 -18.58 -4.58
CA TYR A 29 -46.59 -17.33 -3.89
C TYR A 29 -48.07 -17.27 -3.48
N LEU A 30 -48.98 -17.64 -4.38
CA LEU A 30 -50.42 -17.64 -4.10
C LEU A 30 -50.82 -18.70 -3.05
N LYS A 31 -50.07 -19.80 -2.99
CA LYS A 31 -50.29 -20.88 -2.02
C LYS A 31 -49.81 -20.49 -0.62
N ALA A 32 -48.68 -19.81 -0.52
CA ALA A 32 -48.13 -19.31 0.75
C ALA A 32 -49.05 -18.24 1.38
N VAL A 33 -49.60 -17.34 0.56
CA VAL A 33 -50.51 -16.27 1.01
C VAL A 33 -51.87 -16.82 1.48
N ARG A 34 -52.39 -17.87 0.83
CA ARG A 34 -53.63 -18.53 1.28
C ARG A 34 -53.45 -19.27 2.60
N ALA A 35 -52.33 -19.99 2.75
CA ALA A 35 -52.02 -20.71 3.98
C ALA A 35 -51.88 -19.77 5.19
N THR A 36 -51.37 -18.55 5.00
CA THR A 36 -51.25 -17.55 6.07
C THR A 36 -52.56 -16.86 6.41
N LEU A 37 -53.50 -16.77 5.46
CA LEU A 37 -54.83 -16.20 5.69
C LEU A 37 -55.75 -17.18 6.44
N ASP A 38 -55.60 -18.48 6.20
CA ASP A 38 -56.39 -19.53 6.85
C ASP A 38 -55.96 -19.79 8.32
N ASP A 39 -54.80 -19.28 8.74
CA ASP A 39 -54.23 -19.50 10.09
C ASP A 39 -54.58 -18.37 11.09
N LEU A 40 -55.44 -17.41 10.68
CA LEU A 40 -55.87 -16.31 11.55
C LEU A 40 -57.17 -16.66 12.30
N PRO A 41 -57.27 -16.40 13.62
CA PRO A 41 -58.45 -16.74 14.40
C PRO A 41 -59.63 -15.78 14.17
N ASP A 42 -60.85 -16.34 14.13
CA ASP A 42 -62.03 -15.67 13.56
C ASP A 42 -62.80 -14.67 14.45
N GLU A 43 -62.67 -14.62 15.78
CA GLU A 43 -63.39 -13.60 16.58
C GLU A 43 -62.66 -13.14 17.86
N LEU A 44 -62.70 -11.82 18.12
CA LEU A 44 -62.21 -11.15 19.34
C LEU A 44 -63.38 -10.73 20.24
N PRO A 45 -63.35 -10.96 21.58
CA PRO A 45 -64.35 -10.40 22.48
C PRO A 45 -64.03 -8.96 22.89
N VAL A 46 -65.08 -8.13 22.87
CA VAL A 46 -65.11 -6.67 23.07
C VAL A 46 -65.39 -6.27 24.53
N LYS A 47 -64.73 -5.18 25.01
CA LYS A 47 -65.07 -4.16 26.07
C LYS A 47 -63.90 -3.99 27.07
N ARG A 48 -63.48 -2.81 27.55
CA ARG A 48 -63.86 -1.38 27.52
C ARG A 48 -62.57 -0.55 27.70
N ARG A 49 -62.52 0.65 27.13
CA ARG A 49 -61.41 1.64 27.16
C ARG A 49 -61.31 2.38 28.51
N PRO A 50 -60.15 2.98 28.93
CA PRO A 50 -59.51 4.03 28.12
C PRO A 50 -57.97 4.22 28.17
N PHE A 51 -57.47 4.95 27.15
CA PHE A 51 -56.19 5.69 27.04
C PHE A 51 -54.84 5.01 26.74
N TYR A 52 -54.78 3.84 26.10
CA TYR A 52 -53.51 3.27 25.54
C TYR A 52 -53.62 2.73 24.08
N GLN A 53 -54.55 3.22 23.27
CA GLN A 53 -54.83 2.61 21.94
C GLN A 53 -54.36 3.38 20.70
N SER A 54 -53.78 4.58 20.82
CA SER A 54 -53.06 5.21 19.70
C SER A 54 -51.67 4.59 19.49
N ALA A 55 -51.01 4.15 20.56
CA ALA A 55 -49.70 3.50 20.49
C ALA A 55 -49.78 2.08 19.89
N LEU A 56 -50.78 1.28 20.25
CA LEU A 56 -50.94 -0.10 19.75
C LEU A 56 -51.38 -0.19 18.27
N ARG A 57 -52.10 0.82 17.76
CA ARG A 57 -52.43 0.91 16.32
C ARG A 57 -51.23 1.32 15.48
N ALA A 58 -50.34 2.14 16.04
CA ALA A 58 -49.04 2.41 15.43
C ALA A 58 -48.17 1.14 15.43
N CYS A 59 -48.13 0.37 16.53
CA CYS A 59 -47.34 -0.86 16.57
C CYS A 59 -47.83 -1.97 15.61
N ALA A 60 -49.14 -2.13 15.39
CA ALA A 60 -49.63 -3.13 14.43
C ALA A 60 -49.40 -2.71 12.98
N ALA A 61 -49.53 -1.42 12.65
CA ALA A 61 -49.17 -0.91 11.33
C ALA A 61 -47.65 -0.92 11.09
N PHE A 62 -46.85 -0.63 12.12
CA PHE A 62 -45.39 -0.80 12.08
C PHE A 62 -44.99 -2.26 11.94
N ALA A 63 -45.66 -3.20 12.61
CA ALA A 63 -45.37 -4.62 12.47
C ALA A 63 -45.72 -5.15 11.06
N VAL A 64 -46.84 -4.72 10.47
CA VAL A 64 -47.19 -5.08 9.09
C VAL A 64 -46.25 -4.40 8.09
N CYS A 65 -45.85 -3.14 8.31
CA CYS A 65 -44.85 -2.47 7.47
C CYS A 65 -43.46 -3.06 7.64
N LEU A 66 -43.07 -3.52 8.84
CA LEU A 66 -41.82 -4.24 9.08
C LEU A 66 -41.84 -5.60 8.42
N VAL A 67 -42.94 -6.36 8.50
CA VAL A 67 -43.04 -7.66 7.81
C VAL A 67 -43.04 -7.47 6.30
N VAL A 68 -43.72 -6.46 5.76
CA VAL A 68 -43.69 -6.15 4.31
C VAL A 68 -42.32 -5.59 3.88
N ALA A 69 -41.63 -4.82 4.72
CA ALA A 69 -40.28 -4.31 4.45
C ALA A 69 -39.24 -5.42 4.56
N VAL A 70 -39.36 -6.35 5.51
CA VAL A 70 -38.48 -7.50 5.67
C VAL A 70 -38.70 -8.52 4.55
N VAL A 71 -39.96 -8.78 4.16
CA VAL A 71 -40.27 -9.65 3.01
C VAL A 71 -39.90 -8.98 1.69
N GLY A 72 -40.03 -7.66 1.58
CA GLY A 72 -39.57 -6.88 0.42
C GLY A 72 -38.05 -6.80 0.32
N ALA A 73 -37.35 -6.63 1.44
CA ALA A 73 -35.90 -6.65 1.55
C ALA A 73 -35.35 -8.06 1.27
N TYR A 74 -36.01 -9.11 1.75
CA TYR A 74 -35.65 -10.49 1.45
C TYR A 74 -35.91 -10.85 -0.03
N GLY A 75 -36.98 -10.32 -0.62
CA GLY A 75 -37.25 -10.44 -2.06
C GLY A 75 -36.26 -9.67 -2.93
N ALA A 76 -35.76 -8.52 -2.47
CA ALA A 76 -34.70 -7.75 -3.12
C ALA A 76 -33.32 -8.42 -2.96
N TYR A 77 -33.05 -8.98 -1.78
CA TYR A 77 -31.86 -9.78 -1.48
C TYR A 77 -31.76 -11.03 -2.39
N LEU A 78 -32.88 -11.74 -2.63
CA LEU A 78 -32.91 -12.86 -3.59
C LEU A 78 -32.70 -12.46 -5.05
N ALA A 79 -32.92 -11.19 -5.41
CA ALA A 79 -32.78 -10.69 -6.77
C ALA A 79 -31.42 -10.03 -7.03
N ASN A 80 -30.83 -9.37 -6.02
CA ASN A 80 -29.52 -8.74 -6.12
C ASN A 80 -28.90 -8.50 -4.72
N PRO A 81 -28.13 -9.44 -4.16
CA PRO A 81 -27.64 -9.38 -2.77
C PRO A 81 -26.67 -8.22 -2.52
N VAL A 82 -25.82 -7.89 -3.51
CA VAL A 82 -24.80 -6.83 -3.44
C VAL A 82 -25.42 -5.43 -3.21
N PHE A 83 -26.64 -5.18 -3.69
CA PHE A 83 -27.32 -3.90 -3.53
C PHE A 83 -27.90 -3.69 -2.11
N MET A 84 -28.27 -4.77 -1.42
CA MET A 84 -28.82 -4.69 -0.06
C MET A 84 -27.71 -4.58 1.00
N GLU A 85 -26.53 -5.13 0.72
CA GLU A 85 -25.33 -4.99 1.56
C GLU A 85 -24.74 -3.56 1.53
N SER A 86 -24.94 -2.82 0.44
CA SER A 86 -24.46 -1.44 0.28
C SER A 86 -25.37 -0.37 0.91
N LEU A 87 -26.46 -0.75 1.62
CA LEU A 87 -27.39 0.20 2.22
C LEU A 87 -26.98 0.57 3.67
N PRO A 88 -26.79 1.87 3.98
CA PRO A 88 -26.41 2.31 5.32
C PRO A 88 -27.44 1.88 6.37
N GLY A 89 -26.97 1.26 7.46
CA GLY A 89 -27.78 0.85 8.62
C GLY A 89 -28.53 -0.48 8.50
N VAL A 90 -28.62 -1.10 7.31
CA VAL A 90 -29.31 -2.40 7.11
C VAL A 90 -28.33 -3.50 6.69
N GLY A 91 -27.22 -3.16 6.04
CA GLY A 91 -26.20 -4.11 5.57
C GLY A 91 -25.60 -5.00 6.69
N GLN A 92 -25.47 -4.50 7.92
CA GLN A 92 -24.92 -5.28 9.04
C GLN A 92 -25.82 -6.45 9.48
N ILE A 93 -27.14 -6.34 9.28
CA ILE A 93 -28.10 -7.40 9.65
C ILE A 93 -28.12 -8.49 8.58
N PHE A 94 -27.98 -8.13 7.31
CA PHE A 94 -27.88 -9.09 6.21
C PHE A 94 -26.51 -9.78 6.15
N GLN A 95 -25.42 -9.08 6.49
CA GLN A 95 -24.10 -9.70 6.72
C GLN A 95 -24.11 -10.76 7.84
N GLN A 96 -25.03 -10.67 8.80
CA GLN A 96 -25.24 -11.69 9.84
C GLN A 96 -26.10 -12.86 9.38
N LEU A 97 -27.01 -12.66 8.41
CA LEU A 97 -27.80 -13.73 7.79
C LEU A 97 -26.99 -14.49 6.72
N ASP A 98 -26.14 -13.81 5.96
CA ASP A 98 -25.18 -14.41 5.00
C ASP A 98 -24.13 -15.30 5.69
N ARG A 99 -23.90 -15.13 7.00
CA ARG A 99 -23.02 -16.01 7.78
C ARG A 99 -23.54 -17.45 7.93
N GLU A 100 -24.85 -17.68 7.77
CA GLU A 100 -25.44 -19.02 7.93
C GLU A 100 -25.70 -19.72 6.58
N ASP A 101 -25.85 -18.99 5.46
CA ASP A 101 -26.28 -19.55 4.17
C ASP A 101 -25.39 -19.18 2.97
N GLN A 102 -24.21 -18.56 3.14
CA GLN A 102 -23.26 -18.46 2.03
C GLN A 102 -22.79 -19.86 1.61
N GLU A 103 -23.28 -20.32 0.45
CA GLU A 103 -22.51 -21.17 -0.44
C GLU A 103 -21.12 -20.52 -0.54
N GLN A 104 -20.18 -21.11 0.19
CA GLN A 104 -18.77 -20.77 0.17
C GLN A 104 -18.37 -20.55 -1.29
N PRO A 105 -17.56 -19.52 -1.63
CA PRO A 105 -16.89 -19.54 -2.92
C PRO A 105 -16.27 -20.91 -3.07
N THR A 106 -16.68 -21.64 -4.11
CA THR A 106 -16.30 -23.03 -4.32
C THR A 106 -14.81 -23.15 -4.04
N PRO A 107 -14.36 -23.95 -3.04
CA PRO A 107 -12.94 -24.12 -2.82
C PRO A 107 -12.37 -24.70 -4.11
N SER A 108 -11.39 -24.03 -4.70
CA SER A 108 -10.70 -24.54 -5.88
C SER A 108 -9.21 -24.26 -5.76
N PRO A 109 -8.41 -25.33 -5.87
CA PRO A 109 -8.44 -26.50 -5.01
C PRO A 109 -7.39 -26.34 -3.89
N ALA A 110 -7.38 -27.29 -2.94
CA ALA A 110 -6.16 -27.68 -2.23
C ALA A 110 -5.00 -27.83 -3.26
N PRO A 111 -3.72 -27.71 -2.85
CA PRO A 111 -2.56 -27.75 -3.76
C PRO A 111 -2.81 -28.76 -4.88
N TRP A 112 -2.92 -28.26 -6.11
CA TRP A 112 -3.36 -29.01 -7.29
C TRP A 112 -2.77 -30.43 -7.28
N ASP A 113 -3.65 -31.42 -7.14
CA ASP A 113 -3.40 -32.87 -7.18
C ASP A 113 -3.35 -33.43 -8.62
N GLY A 114 -3.01 -32.56 -9.56
CA GLY A 114 -2.62 -32.94 -10.91
C GLY A 114 -1.26 -33.56 -10.79
N GLU A 115 -1.14 -34.83 -11.18
CA GLU A 115 0.12 -35.56 -11.19
C GLU A 115 1.25 -34.63 -11.64
N SER A 116 2.24 -34.44 -10.75
CA SER A 116 3.48 -33.76 -11.06
C SER A 116 4.12 -34.53 -12.23
N HIS A 117 3.95 -34.02 -13.44
CA HIS A 117 4.74 -34.43 -14.59
C HIS A 117 6.01 -33.59 -14.72
N VAL A 118 6.53 -33.08 -13.60
CA VAL A 118 7.94 -32.74 -13.49
C VAL A 118 8.55 -33.94 -12.77
N GLU A 119 9.20 -34.83 -13.54
CA GLU A 119 10.20 -35.70 -12.96
C GLU A 119 11.13 -34.77 -12.16
N GLN A 120 11.16 -34.91 -10.83
CA GLN A 120 12.19 -34.27 -10.02
C GLN A 120 13.51 -34.84 -10.51
N GLU A 121 14.15 -34.13 -11.45
CA GLU A 121 15.55 -34.34 -11.73
C GLU A 121 16.27 -34.07 -10.40
N VAL A 122 16.79 -35.14 -9.81
CA VAL A 122 17.68 -35.03 -8.67
C VAL A 122 18.90 -34.30 -9.21
N LEU A 123 18.95 -32.99 -8.96
CA LEU A 123 20.09 -32.15 -9.33
C LEU A 123 21.34 -32.72 -8.65
N GLU A 124 22.43 -32.81 -9.42
CA GLU A 124 23.69 -33.32 -8.91
C GLU A 124 24.23 -32.36 -7.84
N GLU A 125 24.76 -32.88 -6.73
CA GLU A 125 25.31 -32.02 -5.69
C GLU A 125 26.59 -31.34 -6.20
N ILE A 126 26.59 -30.00 -6.22
CA ILE A 126 27.74 -29.21 -6.66
C ILE A 126 28.73 -29.09 -5.49
N PRO A 127 30.01 -29.42 -5.70
CA PRO A 127 31.02 -29.28 -4.67
C PRO A 127 31.20 -27.81 -4.29
N ALA A 128 31.45 -27.57 -3.00
CA ALA A 128 31.85 -26.24 -2.53
C ALA A 128 33.10 -25.75 -3.27
N PHE A 129 33.15 -24.44 -3.54
CA PHE A 129 34.28 -23.82 -4.22
C PHE A 129 35.56 -23.96 -3.39
N GLU A 130 36.66 -24.33 -4.05
CA GLU A 130 37.98 -24.33 -3.43
C GLU A 130 38.66 -22.98 -3.68
N PRO A 131 39.11 -22.27 -2.62
CA PRO A 131 39.73 -20.96 -2.76
C PRO A 131 40.88 -20.93 -3.78
N GLN A 132 40.92 -19.89 -4.60
CA GLN A 132 41.91 -19.73 -5.66
C GLN A 132 42.79 -18.52 -5.39
N THR A 133 44.11 -18.72 -5.44
CA THR A 133 45.10 -17.65 -5.23
C THR A 133 45.68 -17.19 -6.55
N ILE A 134 45.67 -15.87 -6.78
CA ILE A 134 46.18 -15.19 -7.96
C ILE A 134 47.29 -14.24 -7.51
N GLU A 135 48.53 -14.53 -7.93
CA GLU A 135 49.67 -13.67 -7.64
C GLU A 135 49.72 -12.50 -8.63
N GLY A 136 49.86 -11.28 -8.11
CA GLY A 136 50.10 -10.06 -8.88
C GLY A 136 51.44 -9.41 -8.55
N GLY A 137 51.80 -8.37 -9.31
CA GLY A 137 53.01 -7.58 -9.07
C GLY A 137 52.99 -6.79 -7.75
N GLY A 138 51.80 -6.42 -7.27
CA GLY A 138 51.60 -5.57 -6.07
C GLY A 138 51.05 -6.29 -4.83
N GLY A 139 50.59 -7.54 -4.96
CA GLY A 139 49.94 -8.28 -3.89
C GLY A 139 49.40 -9.64 -4.36
N ILE A 140 48.73 -10.34 -3.44
CA ILE A 140 48.13 -11.64 -3.66
C ILE A 140 46.61 -11.49 -3.47
N LEU A 141 45.84 -11.75 -4.53
CA LEU A 141 44.38 -11.83 -4.45
C LEU A 141 43.98 -13.29 -4.25
N THR A 142 43.16 -13.54 -3.24
CA THR A 142 42.53 -14.84 -3.03
C THR A 142 41.04 -14.71 -3.26
N VAL A 143 40.51 -15.49 -4.20
CA VAL A 143 39.06 -15.71 -4.31
C VAL A 143 38.72 -16.74 -3.24
N GLU A 144 38.15 -16.27 -2.13
CA GLU A 144 37.83 -17.08 -0.95
C GLU A 144 36.60 -17.94 -1.21
N ASN A 145 35.63 -17.40 -1.94
CA ASN A 145 34.42 -18.10 -2.33
C ASN A 145 33.93 -17.58 -3.69
N ALA A 146 33.40 -18.47 -4.51
CA ALA A 146 32.77 -18.13 -5.76
C ALA A 146 31.55 -19.03 -5.99
N TRP A 147 30.42 -18.43 -6.32
CA TRP A 147 29.19 -19.18 -6.62
C TRP A 147 28.37 -18.45 -7.67
N CYS A 148 27.55 -19.20 -8.39
CA CYS A 148 26.75 -18.70 -9.50
C CYS A 148 25.38 -19.35 -9.47
N ASP A 149 24.31 -18.54 -9.48
CA ASP A 149 22.92 -19.01 -9.42
C ASP A 149 22.26 -19.17 -10.80
N GLY A 150 23.07 -19.08 -11.87
CA GLY A 150 22.67 -19.14 -13.27
C GLY A 150 22.40 -17.78 -13.90
N ILE A 151 22.22 -16.71 -13.11
CA ILE A 151 22.00 -15.33 -13.59
C ILE A 151 23.09 -14.39 -13.07
N TYR A 152 23.49 -14.56 -11.82
CA TYR A 152 24.47 -13.76 -11.13
C TYR A 152 25.68 -14.60 -10.75
N LEU A 153 26.85 -14.00 -10.89
CA LEU A 153 28.12 -14.52 -10.39
C LEU A 153 28.50 -13.71 -9.15
N HIS A 154 28.85 -14.40 -8.06
CA HIS A 154 29.33 -13.78 -6.83
C HIS A 154 30.75 -14.22 -6.54
N LEU A 155 31.60 -13.25 -6.21
CA LEU A 155 32.99 -13.44 -5.83
C LEU A 155 33.23 -12.77 -4.48
N ASP A 156 33.61 -13.56 -3.47
CA ASP A 156 34.16 -13.05 -2.22
C ASP A 156 35.69 -13.13 -2.31
N VAL A 157 36.36 -11.99 -2.18
CA VAL A 157 37.80 -11.88 -2.39
C VAL A 157 38.50 -11.25 -1.20
N SER A 158 39.72 -11.71 -0.95
CA SER A 158 40.65 -11.11 -0.02
C SER A 158 41.93 -10.71 -0.76
N LEU A 159 42.53 -9.59 -0.37
CA LEU A 159 43.72 -9.04 -0.98
C LEU A 159 44.78 -8.78 0.10
N GLU A 160 45.96 -9.36 -0.12
CA GLU A 160 47.14 -9.15 0.71
C GLU A 160 48.18 -8.35 -0.09
N LEU A 161 48.44 -7.11 0.32
CA LEU A 161 49.40 -6.24 -0.36
C LEU A 161 50.82 -6.45 0.17
N ALA A 162 51.82 -6.28 -0.71
CA ALA A 162 53.24 -6.37 -0.32
C ALA A 162 53.68 -5.26 0.65
N SER A 163 52.93 -4.16 0.72
CA SER A 163 53.07 -3.06 1.68
C SER A 163 51.69 -2.59 2.12
N GLN A 164 51.53 -2.24 3.40
CA GLN A 164 50.29 -1.63 3.88
C GLN A 164 49.92 -0.41 3.04
N ALA A 165 48.64 -0.33 2.67
CA ALA A 165 48.02 0.82 2.03
C ALA A 165 47.13 1.56 3.05
N GLY A 166 46.37 2.54 2.57
CA GLY A 166 45.36 3.26 3.37
C GLY A 166 44.15 2.39 3.70
N TYR A 167 43.14 3.02 4.31
CA TYR A 167 41.96 2.33 4.84
C TYR A 167 41.02 1.80 3.74
N TYR A 168 41.02 2.40 2.55
CA TYR A 168 40.17 2.01 1.43
C TYR A 168 40.99 1.87 0.16
N LEU A 169 40.75 0.77 -0.55
CA LEU A 169 41.26 0.55 -1.89
C LEU A 169 40.09 0.51 -2.86
N SER A 170 40.13 1.30 -3.93
CA SER A 170 39.11 1.31 -4.97
C SER A 170 39.60 0.65 -6.25
N THR A 171 38.72 -0.08 -6.93
CA THR A 171 38.95 -0.54 -8.31
C THR A 171 38.69 0.57 -9.35
N CYS A 172 38.09 1.69 -8.95
CA CYS A 172 37.84 2.86 -9.80
C CYS A 172 39.01 3.84 -9.78
N THR A 173 39.39 4.39 -10.94
CA THR A 173 40.43 5.44 -10.97
C THR A 173 39.98 6.76 -10.36
N ASP A 174 38.68 7.04 -10.40
CA ASP A 174 38.01 8.07 -9.60
C ASP A 174 37.00 7.37 -8.69
N PRO A 175 37.20 7.36 -7.36
CA PRO A 175 36.32 6.69 -6.41
C PRO A 175 34.85 7.15 -6.45
N ASN A 176 34.59 8.35 -6.99
CA ASN A 176 33.24 8.93 -7.09
C ASN A 176 32.59 8.66 -8.45
N ASP A 177 33.31 8.05 -9.39
CA ASP A 177 32.83 7.74 -10.74
C ASP A 177 33.02 6.25 -11.06
N SER A 178 31.96 5.48 -10.86
CA SER A 178 31.86 4.06 -11.19
C SER A 178 32.20 3.71 -12.64
N SER A 179 32.07 4.66 -13.59
CA SER A 179 32.43 4.44 -14.99
C SER A 179 33.94 4.32 -15.21
N THR A 180 34.73 4.67 -14.19
CA THR A 180 36.19 4.58 -14.20
C THR A 180 36.72 3.29 -13.56
N ASN A 181 35.84 2.32 -13.29
CA ASN A 181 36.23 1.00 -12.80
C ASN A 181 37.22 0.32 -13.75
N THR A 182 38.31 -0.20 -13.20
CA THR A 182 39.38 -0.89 -13.94
C THR A 182 39.35 -2.41 -13.79
N LEU A 183 38.50 -2.91 -12.88
CA LEU A 183 38.28 -4.35 -12.73
C LEU A 183 37.45 -4.88 -13.91
N GLU A 184 38.04 -5.79 -14.67
CA GLU A 184 37.36 -6.51 -15.73
C GLU A 184 37.21 -7.98 -15.36
N VAL A 185 36.00 -8.51 -15.53
CA VAL A 185 35.70 -9.92 -15.33
C VAL A 185 35.06 -10.46 -16.60
N TYR A 186 35.55 -11.60 -17.06
CA TYR A 186 35.04 -12.32 -18.21
C TYR A 186 34.56 -13.70 -17.79
N VAL A 187 33.40 -14.11 -18.30
CA VAL A 187 32.83 -15.45 -18.16
C VAL A 187 32.80 -16.06 -19.56
N ASP A 188 33.53 -17.17 -19.76
CA ASP A 188 33.70 -17.83 -21.06
C ASP A 188 34.02 -16.85 -22.21
N ASP A 189 35.05 -16.03 -21.99
CA ASP A 189 35.54 -14.99 -22.91
C ASP A 189 34.57 -13.82 -23.19
N ARG A 190 33.51 -13.67 -22.38
CA ARG A 190 32.56 -12.55 -22.49
C ARG A 190 32.63 -11.63 -21.28
N PRO A 191 32.76 -10.31 -21.45
CA PRO A 191 32.78 -9.38 -20.33
C PRO A 191 31.44 -9.37 -19.62
N VAL A 192 31.47 -9.38 -18.29
CA VAL A 192 30.29 -9.23 -17.44
C VAL A 192 30.35 -7.91 -16.68
N GLU A 193 29.18 -7.31 -16.48
CA GLU A 193 29.09 -6.02 -15.81
C GLU A 193 28.89 -6.23 -14.30
N MET A 194 29.74 -5.59 -13.51
CA MET A 194 29.57 -5.50 -12.07
C MET A 194 28.26 -4.77 -11.79
N GLN A 195 27.38 -5.42 -11.07
CA GLN A 195 26.12 -4.81 -10.69
C GLN A 195 26.34 -3.95 -9.45
N THR A 196 25.80 -2.72 -9.38
CA THR A 196 26.14 -1.76 -8.31
C THR A 196 24.90 -1.06 -7.76
N THR A 197 24.83 -0.92 -6.43
CA THR A 197 23.98 0.06 -5.74
C THR A 197 24.74 0.66 -4.57
N GLY A 198 25.37 1.82 -4.81
CA GLY A 198 26.18 2.54 -3.83
C GLY A 198 27.68 2.36 -4.04
N ASP A 199 28.45 3.27 -3.45
CA ASP A 199 29.87 3.41 -3.70
C ASP A 199 30.66 2.15 -3.25
N SER A 200 30.21 1.45 -2.19
CA SER A 200 30.93 0.34 -1.54
C SER A 200 31.28 -0.87 -2.42
N ALA A 201 30.59 -1.07 -3.55
CA ALA A 201 30.82 -2.21 -4.46
C ALA A 201 32.24 -2.25 -5.05
N PHE A 202 32.85 -1.07 -5.21
CA PHE A 202 34.17 -0.92 -5.82
C PHE A 202 35.30 -0.82 -4.81
N PHE A 203 35.00 -0.96 -3.51
CA PHE A 203 35.99 -0.78 -2.45
C PHE A 203 36.32 -2.12 -1.80
N PHE A 204 37.60 -2.30 -1.52
CA PHE A 204 38.02 -3.22 -0.50
C PHE A 204 38.02 -2.52 0.86
N GLN A 205 37.56 -3.24 1.87
CA GLN A 205 37.60 -2.81 3.26
C GLN A 205 38.79 -3.46 3.96
N ASP A 206 39.60 -2.64 4.63
CA ASP A 206 40.65 -3.13 5.50
C ASP A 206 40.06 -3.94 6.67
N THR A 207 40.78 -4.97 7.08
CA THR A 207 40.44 -5.85 8.20
C THR A 207 41.51 -5.72 9.27
N GLU A 208 41.17 -6.02 10.53
CA GLU A 208 42.11 -5.93 11.65
C GLU A 208 43.38 -6.79 11.47
N ASP A 209 43.34 -7.79 10.58
CA ASP A 209 44.44 -8.69 10.25
C ASP A 209 45.38 -8.14 9.14
N GLY A 210 45.14 -6.93 8.64
CA GLY A 210 45.95 -6.28 7.60
C GLY A 210 45.69 -6.84 6.19
N ARG A 211 44.49 -7.38 5.97
CA ARG A 211 43.98 -7.84 4.67
C ARG A 211 42.81 -6.99 4.23
N TYR A 212 42.59 -6.93 2.93
CA TYR A 212 41.51 -6.15 2.34
C TYR A 212 40.46 -7.09 1.75
N ASN A 213 39.19 -6.97 2.15
CA ASN A 213 38.12 -7.83 1.67
C ASN A 213 37.13 -7.07 0.78
N ALA A 214 36.62 -7.73 -0.24
CA ALA A 214 35.52 -7.24 -1.07
C ALA A 214 34.59 -8.39 -1.48
N SER A 215 33.33 -8.06 -1.76
CA SER A 215 32.35 -8.97 -2.34
C SER A 215 31.79 -8.32 -3.60
N TRP A 216 31.83 -9.05 -4.70
CA TRP A 216 31.42 -8.56 -6.02
C TRP A 216 30.32 -9.43 -6.60
N THR A 217 29.29 -8.79 -7.16
CA THR A 217 28.24 -9.48 -7.93
C THR A 217 28.25 -8.97 -9.37
N PHE A 218 28.22 -9.90 -10.31
CA PHE A 218 28.16 -9.63 -11.74
C PHE A 218 26.89 -10.25 -12.32
N ARG A 219 26.25 -9.55 -13.26
CA ARG A 219 25.14 -10.13 -14.02
C ARG A 219 25.71 -10.78 -15.27
N LEU A 220 25.34 -12.04 -15.50
CA LEU A 220 25.77 -12.78 -16.67
C LEU A 220 25.04 -12.29 -17.92
N THR A 221 25.72 -12.37 -19.06
CA THR A 221 25.13 -11.99 -20.36
C THR A 221 24.10 -13.02 -20.86
N GLU A 222 24.28 -14.29 -20.47
CA GLU A 222 23.40 -15.40 -20.78
C GLU A 222 23.16 -16.21 -19.49
N ASN A 223 22.01 -16.89 -19.43
CA ASN A 223 21.69 -17.75 -18.30
C ASN A 223 22.41 -19.10 -18.46
N TYR A 224 22.93 -19.63 -17.36
CA TYR A 224 23.55 -20.95 -17.30
C TYR A 224 22.67 -21.93 -16.52
N ASN A 225 22.78 -23.22 -16.85
CA ASN A 225 22.04 -24.28 -16.19
C ASN A 225 22.83 -24.87 -15.03
N HIS A 226 22.12 -25.57 -14.15
CA HIS A 226 22.73 -26.31 -13.05
C HIS A 226 23.79 -27.30 -13.57
N GLY A 227 24.98 -27.27 -12.96
CA GLY A 227 26.08 -28.15 -13.33
C GLY A 227 26.84 -27.73 -14.60
N ASP A 228 26.51 -26.58 -15.22
CA ASP A 228 27.36 -26.01 -16.25
C ASP A 228 28.69 -25.57 -15.62
N GLY A 229 29.81 -25.90 -16.29
CA GLY A 229 31.12 -25.41 -15.90
C GLY A 229 31.43 -24.10 -16.60
N ILE A 230 31.76 -23.06 -15.84
CA ILE A 230 32.12 -21.73 -16.35
C ILE A 230 33.59 -21.42 -16.11
N ASN A 231 34.23 -20.75 -17.07
CA ASN A 231 35.59 -20.26 -16.94
C ASN A 231 35.59 -18.76 -16.67
N LEU A 232 36.28 -18.37 -15.61
CA LEU A 232 36.41 -17.00 -15.17
C LEU A 232 37.81 -16.49 -15.48
N LEU A 233 37.86 -15.32 -16.08
CA LEU A 233 39.07 -14.52 -16.22
C LEU A 233 38.86 -13.22 -15.45
N LEU A 234 39.75 -12.95 -14.50
CA LEU A 234 39.74 -11.75 -13.67
C LEU A 234 40.99 -10.93 -14.00
N GLU A 235 40.77 -9.66 -14.34
CA GLU A 235 41.82 -8.68 -14.60
C GLU A 235 41.65 -7.48 -13.67
N MET A 236 42.65 -7.24 -12.82
CA MET A 236 42.69 -6.09 -11.92
C MET A 236 44.07 -5.43 -12.06
N PRO A 237 44.23 -4.49 -13.02
CA PRO A 237 45.52 -3.93 -13.37
C PRO A 237 46.05 -2.97 -12.30
N CYS A 238 45.18 -2.20 -11.66
CA CYS A 238 45.55 -1.29 -10.59
C CYS A 238 44.43 -1.09 -9.56
N LEU A 239 44.81 -0.48 -8.45
CA LEU A 239 43.91 -0.01 -7.40
C LEU A 239 44.23 1.45 -7.07
N ILE A 240 43.23 2.22 -6.66
CA ILE A 240 43.43 3.54 -6.06
C ILE A 240 43.40 3.41 -4.55
N ASN A 241 44.46 3.84 -3.90
CA ASN A 241 44.53 3.94 -2.46
C ASN A 241 44.05 5.31 -2.00
N LEU A 242 43.10 5.30 -1.08
CA LEU A 242 42.54 6.47 -0.43
C LEU A 242 43.01 6.50 1.02
N ASP A 243 43.92 7.44 1.29
CA ASP A 243 44.35 7.73 2.65
C ASP A 243 43.48 8.86 3.23
N SER A 244 42.65 8.52 4.22
CA SER A 244 41.73 9.47 4.86
C SER A 244 42.44 10.61 5.61
N ASP A 245 43.73 10.44 5.93
CA ASP A 245 44.48 11.42 6.72
C ASP A 245 45.18 12.50 5.89
N VAL A 246 45.29 12.31 4.56
CA VAL A 246 46.21 13.13 3.73
C VAL A 246 45.56 13.73 2.47
N ASP A 247 44.31 13.39 2.13
CA ASP A 247 43.65 13.78 0.85
C ASP A 247 44.55 13.49 -0.38
N GLU A 248 45.45 12.49 -0.28
CA GLU A 248 46.37 12.09 -1.35
C GLU A 248 45.92 10.74 -1.91
N GLU A 249 45.54 10.75 -3.19
CA GLU A 249 45.24 9.54 -3.97
C GLU A 249 46.53 8.99 -4.58
N SER A 250 46.75 7.67 -4.46
CA SER A 250 47.86 7.01 -5.12
C SER A 250 47.41 5.75 -5.85
N THR A 251 47.92 5.55 -7.06
CA THR A 251 47.64 4.35 -7.85
C THR A 251 48.65 3.26 -7.50
N LEU A 252 48.16 2.09 -7.09
CA LEU A 252 48.95 0.87 -6.94
C LEU A 252 48.81 0.01 -8.19
N SER A 253 49.93 -0.31 -8.84
CA SER A 253 49.97 -1.34 -9.89
C SER A 253 49.85 -2.70 -9.21
N THR A 254 48.76 -3.41 -9.47
CA THR A 254 48.54 -4.75 -8.96
C THR A 254 48.92 -5.80 -10.01
N ASP A 255 48.66 -5.52 -11.29
CA ASP A 255 48.91 -6.44 -12.41
C ASP A 255 48.35 -7.85 -12.14
N ILE A 256 47.20 -7.92 -11.46
CA ILE A 256 46.56 -9.18 -11.10
C ILE A 256 45.79 -9.68 -12.31
N TYR A 257 46.14 -10.89 -12.74
CA TYR A 257 45.51 -11.58 -13.86
C TYR A 257 45.40 -13.06 -13.49
N GLY A 258 44.18 -13.59 -13.43
CA GLY A 258 43.94 -14.96 -13.02
C GLY A 258 42.79 -15.63 -13.75
N CYS A 259 42.96 -16.92 -14.01
CA CYS A 259 41.92 -17.76 -14.61
C CYS A 259 41.61 -18.93 -13.68
N PHE A 260 40.33 -19.16 -13.44
CA PHE A 260 39.85 -20.31 -12.68
C PHE A 260 38.48 -20.75 -13.21
N SER A 261 38.03 -21.92 -12.80
CA SER A 261 36.75 -22.49 -13.25
C SER A 261 35.90 -22.84 -12.04
N MET A 262 34.59 -22.84 -12.23
CA MET A 262 33.63 -23.23 -11.21
C MET A 262 32.38 -23.81 -11.86
N MET A 263 31.50 -24.39 -11.03
CA MET A 263 30.24 -24.99 -11.49
C MET A 263 29.07 -24.09 -11.08
N VAL A 264 28.06 -24.01 -11.94
CA VAL A 264 26.86 -23.19 -11.73
C VAL A 264 25.84 -23.95 -10.89
N ASP A 265 25.42 -23.37 -9.76
CA ASP A 265 24.44 -23.93 -8.84
C ASP A 265 23.11 -23.19 -8.86
N THR A 266 22.19 -23.66 -9.71
CA THR A 266 20.81 -23.17 -9.74
C THR A 266 19.86 -23.96 -8.83
N SER A 267 20.35 -24.81 -7.92
CA SER A 267 19.51 -25.71 -7.11
C SER A 267 18.49 -24.95 -6.25
N ARG A 268 18.87 -23.75 -5.80
CA ARG A 268 18.03 -22.82 -5.03
C ARG A 268 17.33 -21.76 -5.87
N SER A 269 17.52 -21.77 -7.19
CA SER A 269 16.90 -20.82 -8.11
C SER A 269 15.57 -21.36 -8.65
N LEU A 270 14.59 -20.48 -8.81
CA LEU A 270 13.36 -20.71 -9.56
C LEU A 270 13.21 -19.56 -10.56
N ILE A 271 13.37 -19.88 -11.84
CA ILE A 271 13.25 -18.93 -12.95
C ILE A 271 12.18 -19.48 -13.86
N GLN A 272 11.06 -18.76 -13.98
CA GLN A 272 9.93 -19.22 -14.75
C GLN A 272 9.20 -18.06 -15.40
N ASP A 273 9.00 -18.16 -16.72
CA ASP A 273 7.98 -17.38 -17.43
C ASP A 273 6.62 -18.05 -17.19
N LEU A 274 5.63 -17.25 -16.83
CA LEU A 274 4.37 -17.68 -16.25
C LEU A 274 3.20 -16.94 -16.90
N GLU A 275 2.02 -17.55 -16.83
CA GLU A 275 0.73 -16.88 -17.07
C GLU A 275 -0.22 -17.26 -15.93
N VAL A 276 0.24 -17.02 -14.70
CA VAL A 276 -0.52 -17.35 -13.49
C VAL A 276 -1.34 -16.14 -13.10
N GLU A 277 -2.67 -16.27 -13.13
CA GLU A 277 -3.58 -15.18 -12.83
C GLU A 277 -4.18 -15.31 -11.43
N ASP A 278 -4.23 -14.18 -10.71
CA ASP A 278 -5.04 -14.01 -9.52
C ASP A 278 -5.77 -12.66 -9.57
N ASN A 279 -7.11 -12.70 -9.61
CA ASN A 279 -7.96 -11.50 -9.60
C ASN A 279 -7.61 -10.48 -10.71
N GLY A 280 -7.40 -10.99 -11.93
CA GLY A 280 -7.03 -10.18 -13.09
C GLY A 280 -5.57 -9.74 -13.12
N VAL A 281 -4.81 -9.90 -12.03
CA VAL A 281 -3.36 -9.71 -12.03
C VAL A 281 -2.71 -10.96 -12.59
N THR A 282 -1.84 -10.81 -13.59
CA THR A 282 -1.08 -11.92 -14.18
C THR A 282 0.38 -11.79 -13.81
N LEU A 283 0.97 -12.83 -13.20
CA LEU A 283 2.42 -12.95 -13.10
C LEU A 283 2.97 -13.44 -14.44
N GLU A 284 3.84 -12.63 -15.03
CA GLU A 284 4.47 -12.88 -16.33
C GLU A 284 5.81 -13.60 -16.16
N ARG A 285 6.54 -13.27 -15.08
CA ARG A 285 7.85 -13.85 -14.80
C ARG A 285 8.18 -13.77 -13.32
N VAL A 286 8.79 -14.84 -12.81
CA VAL A 286 9.39 -14.87 -11.46
C VAL A 286 10.82 -15.38 -11.57
N GLU A 287 11.75 -14.63 -11.00
CA GLU A 287 13.16 -14.98 -10.82
C GLU A 287 13.46 -14.95 -9.32
N ALA A 288 13.32 -16.08 -8.64
CA ALA A 288 13.70 -16.22 -7.24
C ALA A 288 15.06 -16.93 -7.17
N THR A 289 16.11 -16.19 -6.82
CA THR A 289 17.49 -16.68 -6.72
C THR A 289 18.04 -16.44 -5.31
N PRO A 290 19.15 -17.09 -4.93
CA PRO A 290 19.88 -16.73 -3.71
C PRO A 290 20.36 -15.26 -3.67
N THR A 291 20.44 -14.60 -4.82
CA THR A 291 20.78 -13.17 -4.94
C THR A 291 19.60 -12.27 -4.59
N CYS A 292 18.47 -12.47 -5.26
CA CYS A 292 17.28 -11.64 -5.14
C CYS A 292 16.03 -12.35 -5.65
N VAL A 293 14.87 -11.78 -5.37
CA VAL A 293 13.61 -12.15 -6.02
C VAL A 293 13.14 -11.01 -6.91
N THR A 294 12.94 -11.28 -8.20
CA THR A 294 12.35 -10.35 -9.15
C THR A 294 11.04 -10.90 -9.69
N ILE A 295 10.01 -10.07 -9.75
CA ILE A 295 8.66 -10.45 -10.20
C ILE A 295 8.20 -9.45 -11.24
N GLN A 296 7.76 -9.92 -12.40
CA GLN A 296 7.09 -9.13 -13.42
C GLN A 296 5.62 -9.48 -13.44
N ALA A 297 4.76 -8.47 -13.41
CA ALA A 297 3.32 -8.65 -13.37
C ALA A 297 2.58 -7.61 -14.23
N ALA A 298 1.54 -8.07 -14.91
CA ALA A 298 0.51 -7.24 -15.51
C ALA A 298 -0.63 -7.04 -14.52
N VAL A 299 -0.83 -5.80 -14.06
CA VAL A 299 -1.82 -5.43 -13.04
C VAL A 299 -2.93 -4.60 -13.67
N PRO A 300 -4.22 -4.96 -13.54
CA PRO A 300 -5.31 -4.14 -14.05
C PRO A 300 -5.48 -2.87 -13.21
N GLU A 301 -6.27 -1.92 -13.72
CA GLU A 301 -6.60 -0.71 -12.97
C GLU A 301 -7.55 -1.00 -11.79
N PHE A 302 -7.06 -0.80 -10.56
CA PHE A 302 -7.88 -0.86 -9.34
C PHE A 302 -8.48 0.50 -8.96
N GLY A 303 -8.18 1.56 -9.69
CA GLY A 303 -8.62 2.93 -9.43
C GLY A 303 -7.49 3.81 -8.91
N SER A 304 -7.88 4.94 -8.32
CA SER A 304 -6.96 6.00 -7.93
C SER A 304 -7.12 6.39 -6.46
N LEU A 305 -6.01 6.71 -5.80
CA LEU A 305 -5.99 7.26 -4.44
C LEU A 305 -6.76 8.58 -4.37
N LEU A 306 -6.89 9.30 -5.48
CA LEU A 306 -7.67 10.53 -5.59
C LEU A 306 -9.13 10.33 -5.17
N SER A 307 -9.70 9.12 -5.37
CA SER A 307 -11.07 8.79 -4.93
C SER A 307 -11.27 8.80 -3.41
N THR A 308 -10.18 8.84 -2.62
CA THR A 308 -10.27 8.97 -1.16
C THR A 308 -10.52 10.41 -0.71
N MET A 309 -10.16 11.40 -1.53
CA MET A 309 -10.16 12.83 -1.16
C MET A 309 -9.34 13.15 0.12
N ILE A 310 -8.40 12.29 0.51
CA ILE A 310 -7.55 12.52 1.68
C ILE A 310 -6.18 13.11 1.28
N VAL A 311 -5.81 13.00 0.02
CA VAL A 311 -4.56 13.55 -0.52
C VAL A 311 -4.60 15.09 -0.56
N PRO A 312 -3.45 15.76 -0.38
CA PRO A 312 -3.39 17.22 -0.43
C PRO A 312 -3.69 17.73 -1.85
N PHE A 313 -4.24 18.94 -1.95
CA PHE A 313 -4.64 19.55 -3.22
C PHE A 313 -3.49 19.59 -4.25
N SER A 314 -2.26 19.82 -3.78
CA SER A 314 -1.05 19.85 -4.61
C SER A 314 -0.71 18.52 -5.30
N GLN A 315 -1.30 17.40 -4.85
CA GLN A 315 -1.07 16.07 -5.41
C GLN A 315 -2.24 15.57 -6.27
N LEU A 316 -3.32 16.33 -6.41
CA LEU A 316 -4.51 15.90 -7.15
C LEU A 316 -4.30 15.75 -8.66
N ASP A 317 -3.29 16.41 -9.22
CA ASP A 317 -2.93 16.31 -10.64
C ASP A 317 -1.94 15.16 -10.91
N SER A 318 -1.55 14.39 -9.89
CA SER A 318 -0.55 13.34 -10.03
C SER A 318 -1.16 12.06 -10.60
N THR A 319 -0.74 11.68 -11.81
CA THR A 319 -1.11 10.41 -12.47
C THR A 319 -0.55 9.18 -11.77
N THR A 320 0.39 9.35 -10.85
CA THR A 320 1.16 8.28 -10.20
C THR A 320 0.47 7.64 -8.97
N GLN A 321 -0.69 8.14 -8.56
CA GLN A 321 -1.39 7.67 -7.36
C GLN A 321 -2.42 6.57 -7.66
N ARG A 322 -2.01 5.57 -8.43
CA ARG A 322 -2.89 4.45 -8.80
C ARG A 322 -2.88 3.39 -7.70
N LEU A 323 -3.98 2.64 -7.59
CA LEU A 323 -4.18 1.64 -6.53
C LEU A 323 -3.82 0.22 -7.02
N GLY A 324 -3.55 -0.67 -6.07
CA GLY A 324 -3.65 -2.12 -6.27
C GLY A 324 -2.41 -2.85 -6.75
N TYR A 325 -1.31 -2.16 -7.01
CA TYR A 325 -0.04 -2.77 -7.44
C TYR A 325 1.07 -2.62 -6.39
N TYR A 326 0.74 -2.38 -5.12
CA TYR A 326 1.74 -2.24 -4.06
C TYR A 326 2.16 -3.60 -3.53
N GLY A 327 3.27 -4.12 -4.04
CA GLY A 327 3.76 -5.47 -3.75
C GLY A 327 4.63 -5.57 -2.51
N GLN A 328 4.42 -6.66 -1.77
CA GLN A 328 5.23 -7.06 -0.63
C GLN A 328 5.54 -8.55 -0.74
N LEU A 329 6.78 -8.93 -0.46
CA LEU A 329 7.20 -10.32 -0.37
C LEU A 329 7.43 -10.67 1.10
N THR A 330 6.84 -11.78 1.57
CA THR A 330 7.02 -12.26 2.95
C THR A 330 7.34 -13.75 3.00
N THR A 331 8.00 -14.18 4.07
CA THR A 331 8.06 -15.61 4.41
C THR A 331 6.69 -16.09 4.94
N PRO A 332 6.43 -17.42 5.02
CA PRO A 332 5.22 -17.96 5.65
C PRO A 332 5.05 -17.54 7.11
N GLU A 333 6.15 -17.26 7.79
CA GLU A 333 6.18 -16.76 9.17
C GLU A 333 5.86 -15.26 9.28
N GLY A 334 5.77 -14.56 8.15
CA GLY A 334 5.45 -13.13 8.08
C GLY A 334 6.66 -12.20 8.14
N GLU A 335 7.89 -12.71 8.00
CA GLU A 335 9.07 -11.86 7.82
C GLU A 335 8.97 -11.15 6.48
N ILE A 336 9.00 -9.82 6.49
CA ILE A 336 8.95 -9.01 5.28
C ILE A 336 10.35 -9.02 4.65
N LEU A 337 10.44 -9.47 3.40
CA LEU A 337 11.65 -9.43 2.60
C LEU A 337 11.81 -8.03 1.98
N SER A 338 11.84 -7.02 2.86
CA SER A 338 12.03 -5.61 2.51
C SER A 338 13.51 -5.27 2.57
N ASP A 339 14.08 -5.03 1.40
CA ASP A 339 15.24 -4.21 1.17
C ASP A 339 15.29 -4.06 -0.35
N THR A 340 15.85 -2.95 -0.81
CA THR A 340 16.31 -2.85 -2.19
C THR A 340 17.47 -3.85 -2.31
N PRO A 341 17.30 -5.06 -2.89
CA PRO A 341 18.41 -5.99 -2.96
C PRO A 341 19.49 -5.37 -3.84
N TYR A 342 20.73 -5.50 -3.42
CA TYR A 342 21.84 -5.36 -4.34
C TYR A 342 21.58 -6.35 -5.51
N PRO A 343 21.43 -5.90 -6.76
CA PRO A 343 21.91 -4.62 -7.30
C PRO A 343 20.87 -3.66 -7.93
N PHE A 344 19.62 -3.64 -7.48
CA PHE A 344 18.58 -2.81 -8.12
C PHE A 344 18.54 -1.41 -7.51
N ALA A 345 18.67 -0.31 -8.28
CA ALA A 345 18.65 1.05 -7.72
C ALA A 345 17.24 1.56 -7.34
N SER A 346 16.17 0.95 -7.87
CA SER A 346 14.78 1.19 -7.47
C SER A 346 14.06 -0.15 -7.37
N PRO A 347 13.45 -0.48 -6.22
CA PRO A 347 12.85 -1.80 -5.99
C PRO A 347 11.62 -2.04 -6.87
N VAL A 348 11.01 -0.97 -7.41
CA VAL A 348 9.83 -1.08 -8.27
C VAL A 348 9.85 -0.02 -9.37
N SER A 349 9.55 -0.43 -10.61
CA SER A 349 9.19 0.50 -11.68
C SER A 349 7.67 0.61 -11.72
N TYR A 350 7.14 1.75 -11.26
CA TYR A 350 5.73 2.05 -11.33
C TYR A 350 5.45 2.86 -12.60
N PRO A 351 4.85 2.26 -13.65
CA PRO A 351 4.50 3.01 -14.83
C PRO A 351 3.42 4.04 -14.47
N GLU A 352 3.58 5.27 -14.97
CA GLU A 352 2.62 6.36 -14.73
C GLU A 352 1.26 6.11 -15.38
N LEU A 353 1.26 5.33 -16.47
CA LEU A 353 0.08 5.02 -17.28
C LEU A 353 0.09 3.54 -17.66
N PRO A 354 -1.10 2.92 -17.83
CA PRO A 354 -1.18 1.56 -18.33
C PRO A 354 -0.66 1.51 -19.78
N ALA A 355 -0.19 0.34 -20.20
CA ALA A 355 0.14 0.08 -21.59
C ALA A 355 -1.13 0.03 -22.46
N ASP A 356 -0.95 -0.07 -23.78
CA ASP A 356 -2.06 -0.09 -24.76
C ASP A 356 -3.05 -1.25 -24.54
N ASP A 357 -2.66 -2.27 -23.78
CA ASP A 357 -3.49 -3.41 -23.37
C ASP A 357 -4.38 -3.13 -22.15
N GLY A 358 -4.21 -1.97 -21.50
CA GLY A 358 -4.96 -1.56 -20.31
C GLY A 358 -4.38 -2.06 -18.98
N PHE A 359 -3.16 -2.62 -18.98
CA PHE A 359 -2.49 -3.11 -17.78
C PHE A 359 -1.26 -2.27 -17.41
N TYR A 360 -0.98 -2.20 -16.12
CA TYR A 360 0.29 -1.72 -15.59
C TYR A 360 1.28 -2.88 -15.57
N HIS A 361 2.35 -2.75 -16.35
CA HIS A 361 3.45 -3.72 -16.38
C HIS A 361 4.48 -3.32 -15.33
N VAL A 362 4.47 -4.00 -14.19
CA VAL A 362 5.26 -3.65 -13.01
C VAL A 362 6.34 -4.70 -12.78
N THR A 363 7.56 -4.23 -12.52
CA THR A 363 8.66 -5.09 -12.06
C THR A 363 8.95 -4.79 -10.60
N TYR A 364 8.88 -5.82 -9.76
CA TYR A 364 9.22 -5.79 -8.34
C TYR A 364 10.55 -6.48 -8.10
N ALA A 365 11.36 -5.94 -7.19
CA ALA A 365 12.61 -6.54 -6.73
C ALA A 365 12.64 -6.57 -5.19
N PHE A 366 12.99 -7.73 -4.65
CA PHE A 366 13.03 -8.02 -3.21
C PHE A 366 14.32 -8.75 -2.84
N LYS A 367 14.67 -8.70 -1.55
CA LYS A 367 15.72 -9.53 -0.97
C LYS A 367 15.48 -11.02 -1.27
N SER A 368 16.57 -11.78 -1.40
CA SER A 368 16.48 -13.23 -1.58
C SER A 368 15.79 -13.92 -0.41
N ILE A 369 15.17 -15.06 -0.73
CA ILE A 369 14.49 -15.90 0.25
C ILE A 369 15.57 -16.54 1.16
N PRO A 370 15.46 -16.41 2.50
CA PRO A 370 16.45 -16.93 3.43
C PRO A 370 16.71 -18.43 3.27
N GLU A 371 17.92 -18.86 3.63
CA GLU A 371 18.25 -20.28 3.62
C GLU A 371 17.40 -21.07 4.62
N GLY A 372 16.90 -22.23 4.17
CA GLY A 372 15.98 -23.06 4.93
C GLY A 372 14.50 -22.68 4.81
N VAL A 373 14.18 -21.61 4.06
CA VAL A 373 12.80 -21.23 3.74
C VAL A 373 12.45 -21.69 2.32
N ASP A 374 11.50 -22.61 2.23
CA ASP A 374 11.11 -23.25 0.95
C ASP A 374 10.03 -22.46 0.19
N GLN A 375 9.40 -21.47 0.82
CA GLN A 375 8.26 -20.74 0.26
C GLN A 375 8.36 -19.24 0.54
N ALA A 376 7.86 -18.43 -0.37
CA ALA A 376 7.60 -17.01 -0.14
C ALA A 376 6.20 -16.64 -0.65
N ILE A 377 5.61 -15.63 -0.03
CA ILE A 377 4.26 -15.14 -0.32
C ILE A 377 4.41 -13.74 -0.89
N PHE A 378 4.02 -13.58 -2.15
CA PHE A 378 3.96 -12.28 -2.81
C PHE A 378 2.52 -11.76 -2.76
N THR A 379 2.30 -10.66 -2.04
CA THR A 379 0.98 -10.05 -1.87
C THR A 379 0.99 -8.64 -2.45
N LEU A 380 0.02 -8.36 -3.32
CA LEU A 380 -0.30 -7.00 -3.76
C LEU A 380 -1.41 -6.43 -2.87
N TYR A 381 -1.24 -5.18 -2.46
CA TYR A 381 -2.20 -4.44 -1.65
C TYR A 381 -2.82 -3.29 -2.43
N GLU A 382 -4.05 -2.93 -2.03
CA GLU A 382 -4.75 -1.78 -2.59
C GLU A 382 -3.95 -0.49 -2.42
N TYR A 383 -3.38 -0.29 -1.24
CA TYR A 383 -2.59 0.88 -0.91
C TYR A 383 -1.16 0.53 -0.50
N SER A 384 -0.25 1.47 -0.67
CA SER A 384 1.15 1.35 -0.24
C SER A 384 1.22 1.16 1.29
N PRO A 385 1.75 0.01 1.79
CA PRO A 385 1.90 -0.23 3.22
C PRO A 385 2.77 0.82 3.93
N THR A 386 3.82 1.30 3.24
CA THR A 386 4.79 2.26 3.81
C THR A 386 4.29 3.70 3.78
N THR A 387 3.45 4.05 2.80
CA THR A 387 2.88 5.40 2.69
C THR A 387 1.74 5.62 3.67
N ILE A 388 0.94 4.58 3.95
CA ILE A 388 -0.16 4.66 4.92
C ILE A 388 0.34 4.67 6.36
N ASN A 389 1.35 3.86 6.64
CA ASN A 389 1.87 3.71 7.98
C ASN A 389 3.40 3.78 7.92
N PRO A 390 4.00 4.95 8.22
CA PRO A 390 5.45 5.10 8.20
C PRO A 390 6.16 4.23 9.25
N ASN A 391 5.41 3.68 10.23
CA ASN A 391 5.93 2.69 11.17
C ASN A 391 6.10 1.28 10.54
N GLY A 392 5.74 1.11 9.27
CA GLY A 392 5.98 -0.10 8.47
C GLY A 392 4.93 -1.21 8.62
N GLU A 393 3.97 -1.08 9.55
CA GLU A 393 2.92 -2.08 9.72
C GLU A 393 1.76 -1.86 8.76
N ASN A 394 1.53 -2.83 7.88
CA ASN A 394 0.41 -2.80 6.96
C ASN A 394 -0.92 -2.96 7.71
N SER A 395 -1.79 -1.94 7.66
CA SER A 395 -3.10 -1.98 8.34
C SER A 395 -3.91 -3.21 7.93
N GLN A 396 -4.59 -3.86 8.88
CA GLN A 396 -5.48 -5.00 8.62
C GLN A 396 -6.64 -4.67 7.66
N ASN A 397 -7.01 -3.39 7.55
CA ASN A 397 -8.06 -2.94 6.63
C ASN A 397 -7.56 -2.75 5.20
N ASN A 398 -6.24 -2.71 4.97
CA ASN A 398 -5.68 -2.65 3.63
C ASN A 398 -5.98 -3.97 2.90
N ARG A 399 -6.78 -3.87 1.83
CA ARG A 399 -7.29 -5.02 1.08
C ARG A 399 -6.20 -5.60 0.20
N VAL A 400 -6.26 -6.91 0.01
CA VAL A 400 -5.39 -7.62 -0.93
C VAL A 400 -5.99 -7.52 -2.33
N THR A 401 -5.17 -7.19 -3.32
CA THR A 401 -5.58 -7.19 -4.73
C THR A 401 -5.22 -8.51 -5.40
N ALA A 402 -4.04 -9.06 -5.12
CA ALA A 402 -3.65 -10.39 -5.57
C ALA A 402 -2.64 -11.02 -4.59
N GLU A 403 -2.59 -12.35 -4.54
CA GLU A 403 -1.58 -13.07 -3.76
C GLU A 403 -1.12 -14.34 -4.47
N PHE A 404 0.19 -14.56 -4.46
CA PHE A 404 0.83 -15.73 -5.06
C PHE A 404 1.82 -16.34 -4.07
N THR A 405 1.93 -17.66 -4.10
CA THR A 405 2.98 -18.40 -3.38
C THR A 405 4.03 -18.86 -4.37
N ILE A 406 5.29 -18.51 -4.07
CA ILE A 406 6.49 -18.97 -4.75
C ILE A 406 7.01 -20.17 -3.95
N ASP A 407 6.91 -21.38 -4.49
CA ASP A 407 7.34 -22.62 -3.85
C ASP A 407 8.64 -23.11 -4.49
N LEU A 408 9.75 -22.90 -3.78
CA LEU A 408 11.10 -23.26 -4.24
C LEU A 408 11.33 -24.77 -4.20
N LYS A 409 10.63 -25.49 -3.31
CA LYS A 409 10.76 -26.93 -3.14
C LYS A 409 10.06 -27.70 -4.26
N GLU A 410 8.84 -27.29 -4.58
CA GLU A 410 8.05 -27.88 -5.66
C GLU A 410 8.30 -27.18 -7.02
N LYS A 411 9.19 -26.17 -7.05
CA LYS A 411 9.57 -25.37 -8.22
C LYS A 411 8.36 -24.85 -9.01
N ARG A 412 7.42 -24.22 -8.31
CA ARG A 412 6.18 -23.70 -8.90
C ARG A 412 5.72 -22.40 -8.26
N VAL A 413 4.95 -21.63 -9.02
CA VAL A 413 4.25 -20.43 -8.55
C VAL A 413 2.75 -20.62 -8.77
N TYR A 414 1.93 -20.28 -7.77
CA TYR A 414 0.48 -20.44 -7.86
C TYR A 414 -0.28 -19.39 -7.02
N PRO A 415 -1.53 -19.05 -7.36
CA PRO A 415 -2.35 -18.13 -6.58
C PRO A 415 -2.63 -18.69 -5.18
N SER A 416 -2.63 -17.84 -4.17
CA SER A 416 -2.84 -18.26 -2.77
C SER A 416 -3.75 -17.30 -1.99
N GLN A 417 -4.11 -17.69 -0.77
CA GLN A 417 -5.09 -16.99 0.07
C GLN A 417 -4.69 -16.95 1.55
N ASN A 418 -3.39 -16.87 1.82
CA ASN A 418 -2.81 -16.74 3.16
C ASN A 418 -3.34 -15.49 3.88
N TYR A 419 -3.63 -14.41 3.15
CA TYR A 419 -4.27 -13.21 3.68
C TYR A 419 -5.58 -13.46 4.45
N LEU A 420 -6.32 -14.54 4.18
CA LEU A 420 -7.53 -14.90 4.94
C LEU A 420 -7.22 -15.24 6.39
N SER A 421 -6.08 -15.90 6.65
CA SER A 421 -5.63 -16.24 8.00
C SER A 421 -5.24 -15.00 8.81
N ALA A 422 -4.80 -13.94 8.11
CA ALA A 422 -4.57 -12.61 8.69
C ALA A 422 -5.86 -11.80 8.88
N GLY A 423 -7.02 -12.31 8.45
CA GLY A 423 -8.30 -11.60 8.56
C GLY A 423 -8.53 -10.52 7.49
N ARG A 424 -7.69 -10.50 6.44
CA ARG A 424 -7.80 -9.53 5.35
C ARG A 424 -8.84 -9.96 4.33
N LYS A 425 -9.32 -8.98 3.56
CA LYS A 425 -10.26 -9.18 2.46
C LYS A 425 -9.59 -8.93 1.12
N LYS A 426 -10.11 -9.61 0.09
CA LYS A 426 -9.72 -9.40 -1.29
C LYS A 426 -10.60 -8.37 -1.97
N LEU A 427 -10.01 -7.47 -2.74
CA LEU A 427 -10.69 -6.44 -3.50
C LEU A 427 -10.93 -6.90 -4.94
N ASP A 428 -12.17 -6.99 -5.40
CA ASP A 428 -12.47 -7.36 -6.79
C ASP A 428 -12.12 -6.23 -7.76
N TYR A 429 -11.18 -6.49 -8.68
CA TYR A 429 -10.70 -5.49 -9.63
C TYR A 429 -11.81 -4.94 -10.54
N ARG A 430 -12.84 -5.74 -10.84
CA ARG A 430 -13.90 -5.39 -11.81
C ARG A 430 -14.80 -4.26 -11.32
N ILE A 431 -14.91 -4.11 -10.01
CA ILE A 431 -15.70 -3.05 -9.36
C ILE A 431 -14.81 -2.02 -8.68
N SER A 432 -13.53 -2.34 -8.45
CA SER A 432 -12.61 -1.55 -7.63
C SER A 432 -12.53 -0.09 -8.06
N ALA A 433 -12.37 0.18 -9.36
CA ALA A 433 -12.24 1.55 -9.86
C ALA A 433 -13.51 2.40 -9.64
N SER A 434 -14.68 1.76 -9.46
CA SER A 434 -15.96 2.44 -9.22
C SER A 434 -16.34 2.59 -7.75
N LEU A 435 -15.54 2.05 -6.83
CA LEU A 435 -15.83 2.15 -5.40
C LEU A 435 -15.66 3.60 -4.92
N ASP A 436 -16.64 4.09 -4.17
CA ASP A 436 -16.51 5.33 -3.40
C ASP A 436 -15.61 5.05 -2.20
N ARG A 437 -14.43 5.68 -2.18
CA ARG A 437 -13.43 5.54 -1.11
C ARG A 437 -13.37 6.78 -0.22
N ALA A 438 -14.18 7.79 -0.51
CA ALA A 438 -14.22 8.98 0.30
C ALA A 438 -14.71 8.62 1.72
N PRO A 439 -14.08 9.16 2.77
CA PRO A 439 -14.58 9.01 4.14
C PRO A 439 -15.94 9.70 4.31
N ASP A 440 -16.61 9.44 5.42
CA ASP A 440 -17.86 10.13 5.73
C ASP A 440 -17.59 11.63 5.95
N PRO A 441 -18.28 12.53 5.23
CA PRO A 441 -18.07 13.95 5.39
C PRO A 441 -18.65 14.46 6.72
N VAL A 442 -17.90 15.31 7.42
CA VAL A 442 -18.38 16.01 8.61
C VAL A 442 -19.05 17.31 8.16
N ASN A 443 -20.36 17.39 8.35
CA ASN A 443 -21.18 18.54 7.91
C ASN A 443 -20.97 18.93 6.43
N GLY A 444 -20.70 17.94 5.58
CA GLY A 444 -20.49 18.12 4.14
C GLY A 444 -19.04 18.23 3.70
N TYR A 445 -18.07 18.21 4.63
CA TYR A 445 -16.66 18.41 4.32
C TYR A 445 -15.79 17.20 4.64
N ILE A 446 -14.80 16.96 3.77
CA ILE A 446 -13.68 16.04 3.98
C ILE A 446 -12.42 16.87 4.13
N CYS A 447 -11.62 16.59 5.16
CA CYS A 447 -10.36 17.27 5.41
C CYS A 447 -9.22 16.47 4.78
N SER A 448 -8.41 17.13 3.96
CA SER A 448 -7.21 16.51 3.38
C SER A 448 -6.02 16.54 4.34
N MET A 449 -5.00 15.78 3.99
CA MET A 449 -3.67 15.95 4.57
C MET A 449 -3.21 17.40 4.36
N PRO A 450 -2.72 18.09 5.40
CA PRO A 450 -2.17 19.42 5.24
C PRO A 450 -0.85 19.38 4.46
N ASP A 451 -0.64 20.36 3.60
CA ASP A 451 0.63 20.53 2.88
C ASP A 451 1.48 21.58 3.60
N THR A 452 2.75 21.27 3.85
CA THR A 452 3.69 22.18 4.51
C THR A 452 4.90 22.41 3.63
N SER A 453 5.19 23.68 3.36
CA SER A 453 6.39 24.05 2.63
C SER A 453 6.95 25.33 3.23
N GLY A 454 8.16 25.24 3.81
CA GLY A 454 8.94 26.35 4.34
C GLY A 454 8.17 27.27 5.29
N ASN A 455 7.44 28.22 4.72
CA ASN A 455 6.82 29.37 5.40
C ASN A 455 5.28 29.36 5.38
N TYR A 456 4.64 28.31 4.86
CA TYR A 456 3.17 28.20 4.87
C TYR A 456 2.67 26.80 5.19
N VAL A 457 1.44 26.75 5.69
CA VAL A 457 0.62 25.54 5.84
C VAL A 457 -0.62 25.70 4.97
N THR A 458 -0.94 24.66 4.20
CA THR A 458 -2.11 24.64 3.32
C THR A 458 -3.12 23.64 3.83
N TRP A 459 -4.31 24.12 4.16
CA TRP A 459 -5.48 23.30 4.47
C TRP A 459 -6.35 23.20 3.23
N SER A 460 -6.66 21.97 2.80
CA SER A 460 -7.65 21.73 1.75
C SER A 460 -8.83 20.94 2.32
N LEU A 461 -10.03 21.41 1.99
CA LEU A 461 -11.28 20.77 2.36
C LEU A 461 -12.09 20.49 1.11
N TYR A 462 -12.65 19.29 1.01
CA TYR A 462 -13.43 18.85 -0.14
C TYR A 462 -14.91 18.73 0.21
N THR A 463 -15.77 19.21 -0.68
CA THR A 463 -17.23 19.12 -0.55
C THR A 463 -17.85 18.76 -1.89
N ARG A 464 -18.99 18.05 -1.86
CA ARG A 464 -19.81 17.83 -3.07
C ARG A 464 -20.79 18.97 -3.33
N ASP A 465 -20.89 19.92 -2.41
CA ASP A 465 -21.67 21.13 -2.64
C ASP A 465 -20.91 22.04 -3.61
N THR A 466 -21.53 22.31 -4.76
CA THR A 466 -20.94 23.16 -5.80
C THR A 466 -21.34 24.62 -5.66
N GLU A 467 -22.28 24.93 -4.77
CA GLU A 467 -22.68 26.31 -4.49
C GLU A 467 -21.72 26.93 -3.46
N TYR A 468 -21.22 28.14 -3.75
CA TYR A 468 -20.36 28.87 -2.83
C TYR A 468 -21.05 29.06 -1.48
N ARG A 469 -20.41 28.58 -0.42
CA ARG A 469 -20.83 28.79 0.97
C ARG A 469 -19.78 29.63 1.69
N PRO A 470 -20.13 30.82 2.24
CA PRO A 470 -19.18 31.64 2.98
C PRO A 470 -18.80 30.96 4.30
N VAL A 471 -17.57 30.47 4.34
CA VAL A 471 -16.94 29.87 5.52
C VAL A 471 -15.71 30.64 5.95
N GLU A 472 -15.29 30.47 7.19
CA GLU A 472 -14.04 30.98 7.73
C GLU A 472 -13.30 29.90 8.52
N LEU A 473 -11.99 29.84 8.30
CA LEU A 473 -11.06 29.00 9.05
C LEU A 473 -10.53 29.81 10.23
N ARG A 474 -10.81 29.36 11.45
CA ARG A 474 -10.37 30.01 12.69
C ARG A 474 -9.25 29.21 13.32
N ARG A 475 -8.14 29.87 13.65
CA ARG A 475 -7.01 29.26 14.35
C ARG A 475 -7.04 29.63 15.82
N TYR A 476 -6.97 28.61 16.66
CA TYR A 476 -6.85 28.72 18.10
C TYR A 476 -5.47 28.23 18.55
N GLU A 477 -4.93 28.87 19.58
CA GLU A 477 -3.72 28.44 20.29
C GLU A 477 -4.03 28.48 21.78
N ASN A 478 -3.87 27.36 22.49
CA ASN A 478 -4.26 27.21 23.90
C ASN A 478 -5.72 27.68 24.17
N GLU A 479 -6.65 27.31 23.27
CA GLU A 479 -8.06 27.72 23.28
C GLU A 479 -8.34 29.23 23.07
N GLU A 480 -7.31 30.05 22.81
CA GLU A 480 -7.47 31.46 22.45
C GLU A 480 -7.53 31.62 20.92
N LEU A 481 -8.51 32.38 20.42
CA LEU A 481 -8.62 32.70 18.99
C LEU A 481 -7.49 33.65 18.59
N ILE A 482 -6.59 33.18 17.73
CA ILE A 482 -5.43 33.95 17.26
C ILE A 482 -5.71 34.64 15.93
N SER A 483 -6.31 33.93 14.98
CA SER A 483 -6.53 34.43 13.63
C SER A 483 -7.76 33.82 12.96
N THR A 484 -8.25 34.47 11.91
CA THR A 484 -9.41 34.05 11.13
C THR A 484 -9.16 34.32 9.65
N TYR A 485 -9.46 33.34 8.81
CA TYR A 485 -9.20 33.36 7.38
C TYR A 485 -10.50 33.07 6.64
N ALA A 486 -11.05 34.07 5.95
CA ALA A 486 -12.34 33.95 5.29
C ALA A 486 -12.19 33.32 3.90
N SER A 487 -13.14 32.46 3.51
CA SER A 487 -13.37 32.17 2.10
C SER A 487 -13.83 33.45 1.39
N VAL A 488 -13.49 33.56 0.11
CA VAL A 488 -13.77 34.74 -0.71
C VAL A 488 -14.42 34.28 -2.01
N PRO A 489 -15.52 34.90 -2.48
CA PRO A 489 -16.10 34.54 -3.76
C PRO A 489 -15.16 34.88 -4.92
N GLU A 490 -15.24 34.13 -6.02
CA GLU A 490 -14.35 34.29 -7.19
C GLU A 490 -14.35 35.73 -7.76
N GLU A 491 -15.47 36.43 -7.66
CA GLU A 491 -15.62 37.83 -8.10
C GLU A 491 -14.67 38.82 -7.38
N GLU A 492 -14.20 38.45 -6.18
CA GLU A 492 -13.30 39.25 -5.34
C GLU A 492 -11.83 38.79 -5.41
N TYR A 493 -11.51 37.81 -6.27
CA TYR A 493 -10.14 37.35 -6.47
C TYR A 493 -9.26 38.47 -7.04
N ASN A 494 -8.05 38.59 -6.50
CA ASN A 494 -7.18 39.75 -6.70
C ASN A 494 -5.76 39.38 -7.18
N ALA A 495 -5.45 38.10 -7.32
CA ALA A 495 -4.16 37.59 -7.75
C ALA A 495 -4.29 36.38 -8.68
N TYR A 496 -3.19 36.04 -9.36
CA TYR A 496 -3.08 34.86 -10.21
C TYR A 496 -1.77 34.14 -9.91
N THR A 497 -1.83 32.89 -9.43
CA THR A 497 -0.66 32.11 -9.02
C THR A 497 -0.82 30.64 -9.40
N ASN A 498 0.26 29.97 -9.78
CA ASN A 498 0.27 28.55 -10.16
C ASN A 498 -0.81 28.14 -11.17
N GLY A 499 -1.24 29.05 -12.06
CA GLY A 499 -2.28 28.79 -13.04
C GLY A 499 -3.71 29.10 -12.59
N PHE A 500 -3.92 29.52 -11.34
CA PHE A 500 -5.23 29.77 -10.74
C PHE A 500 -5.44 31.25 -10.40
N SER A 501 -6.65 31.75 -10.63
CA SER A 501 -7.12 32.99 -10.01
C SER A 501 -7.38 32.73 -8.54
N VAL A 502 -6.89 33.60 -7.67
CA VAL A 502 -6.97 33.42 -6.22
C VAL A 502 -7.26 34.74 -5.51
N TYR A 503 -7.79 34.64 -4.30
CA TYR A 503 -7.70 35.73 -3.35
C TYR A 503 -6.41 35.61 -2.54
N GLN A 504 -5.66 36.70 -2.41
CA GLN A 504 -4.43 36.74 -1.65
C GLN A 504 -4.26 38.07 -0.91
N ASN A 505 -3.79 37.98 0.34
CA ASN A 505 -3.36 39.13 1.12
C ASN A 505 -2.08 38.79 1.91
N GLU A 506 -1.71 39.64 2.88
CA GLU A 506 -0.50 39.45 3.70
C GLU A 506 -0.55 38.22 4.63
N GLN A 507 -1.74 37.73 4.96
CA GLN A 507 -1.98 36.66 5.94
C GLN A 507 -2.26 35.30 5.29
N TYR A 508 -2.91 35.25 4.13
CA TYR A 508 -3.28 34.00 3.49
C TYR A 508 -3.61 34.14 2.00
N LEU A 509 -3.68 33.00 1.35
CA LEU A 509 -4.30 32.81 0.05
C LEU A 509 -5.52 31.90 0.20
N PHE A 510 -6.57 32.23 -0.54
CA PHE A 510 -7.78 31.42 -0.67
C PHE A 510 -8.10 31.15 -2.15
N LEU A 511 -8.53 29.92 -2.39
CA LEU A 511 -8.92 29.38 -3.68
C LEU A 511 -10.06 28.40 -3.45
N GLU A 512 -11.13 28.52 -4.22
CA GLU A 512 -12.10 27.47 -4.44
C GLU A 512 -11.97 26.96 -5.87
N SER A 513 -11.74 25.65 -6.02
CA SER A 513 -11.57 25.02 -7.33
C SER A 513 -12.57 23.89 -7.50
N GLN A 514 -13.31 23.90 -8.61
CA GLN A 514 -14.11 22.76 -9.01
C GLN A 514 -13.19 21.67 -9.60
N LEU A 515 -13.25 20.49 -9.01
CA LEU A 515 -12.55 19.30 -9.41
C LEU A 515 -13.53 18.38 -10.15
N ASP A 516 -13.28 18.19 -11.45
CA ASP A 516 -14.03 17.26 -12.30
C ASP A 516 -13.06 16.25 -12.91
N ASN A 517 -12.67 15.26 -12.10
CA ASN A 517 -11.80 14.17 -12.50
C ASN A 517 -12.53 12.83 -12.24
N ALA A 518 -12.59 11.97 -13.26
CA ALA A 518 -13.20 10.65 -13.14
C ALA A 518 -12.56 9.80 -12.03
N ASP A 519 -11.26 9.99 -11.78
CA ASP A 519 -10.51 9.29 -10.73
C ASP A 519 -10.95 9.65 -9.30
N MET A 520 -11.71 10.75 -9.12
CA MET A 520 -12.20 11.22 -7.81
C MET A 520 -13.59 10.69 -7.46
N GLY A 521 -14.19 9.85 -8.31
CA GLY A 521 -15.52 9.28 -8.07
C GLY A 521 -16.68 10.26 -8.20
N GLY A 522 -16.44 11.46 -8.74
CA GLY A 522 -17.45 12.48 -8.96
C GLY A 522 -16.89 13.90 -8.98
N THR A 523 -17.78 14.88 -9.10
CA THR A 523 -17.43 16.30 -9.03
C THR A 523 -17.33 16.74 -7.57
N TRP A 524 -16.25 17.45 -7.24
CA TRP A 524 -15.98 18.01 -5.92
C TRP A 524 -15.61 19.49 -6.04
N ASN A 525 -15.82 20.28 -4.99
CA ASN A 525 -15.16 21.57 -4.82
C ASN A 525 -14.08 21.43 -3.76
N ALA A 526 -12.90 21.96 -4.04
CA ALA A 526 -11.78 22.08 -3.11
C ALA A 526 -11.70 23.51 -2.59
N LEU A 527 -11.82 23.68 -1.28
CA LEU A 527 -11.57 24.93 -0.58
C LEU A 527 -10.15 24.88 -0.03
N THR A 528 -9.26 25.72 -0.53
CA THR A 528 -7.84 25.73 -0.20
C THR A 528 -7.48 27.02 0.53
N PHE A 529 -7.02 26.89 1.77
CA PHE A 529 -6.50 27.96 2.60
C PHE A 529 -4.99 27.78 2.78
N GLN A 530 -4.19 28.65 2.17
CA GLN A 530 -2.74 28.66 2.35
C GLN A 530 -2.35 29.81 3.28
N LEU A 531 -1.86 29.49 4.47
CA LEU A 531 -1.62 30.45 5.54
C LEU A 531 -0.15 30.90 5.55
N TYR A 532 0.08 32.20 5.38
CA TYR A 532 1.39 32.83 5.46
C TYR A 532 1.54 33.40 6.88
N ASP A 533 2.71 33.26 7.51
CA ASP A 533 2.98 33.64 8.92
C ASP A 533 2.69 32.55 9.97
N MET A 534 3.16 31.33 9.69
CA MET A 534 3.31 30.29 10.69
C MET A 534 4.75 30.34 11.22
N GLU A 535 4.96 30.81 12.47
CA GLU A 535 6.30 30.88 13.12
C GLU A 535 7.04 29.54 13.07
N ASN A 536 6.29 28.44 13.05
CA ASN A 536 6.80 27.12 12.75
C ASN A 536 5.76 26.34 11.93
N THR A 537 6.04 26.09 10.66
CA THR A 537 5.18 25.27 9.78
C THR A 537 5.08 23.82 10.23
N SER A 538 5.90 23.37 11.20
CA SER A 538 5.81 22.04 11.82
C SER A 538 4.95 22.01 13.11
N SER A 539 4.21 23.07 13.45
CA SER A 539 3.37 23.09 14.65
C SER A 539 1.86 23.02 14.37
N TYR A 540 1.43 22.75 13.13
CA TYR A 540 0.00 22.68 12.78
C TYR A 540 -0.73 21.51 13.46
N ASP A 541 0.02 20.48 13.83
CA ASP A 541 -0.40 19.26 14.52
C ASP A 541 -0.11 19.31 16.04
N SER A 542 0.31 20.47 16.55
CA SER A 542 0.51 20.66 17.99
C SER A 542 -0.80 20.42 18.77
N PRO A 543 -0.77 19.73 19.92
CA PRO A 543 -1.95 19.54 20.77
C PRO A 543 -2.59 20.86 21.24
N THR A 544 -1.84 21.95 21.23
CA THR A 544 -2.29 23.29 21.65
C THR A 544 -2.88 24.12 20.50
N THR A 545 -2.65 23.70 19.25
CA THR A 545 -3.14 24.40 18.06
C THR A 545 -4.39 23.70 17.53
N ARG A 546 -5.43 24.46 17.22
CA ARG A 546 -6.69 23.92 16.69
C ARG A 546 -7.24 24.81 15.60
N TYR A 547 -7.69 24.19 14.51
CA TYR A 547 -8.37 24.89 13.41
C TYR A 547 -9.84 24.52 13.41
N GLU A 548 -10.73 25.50 13.45
CA GLU A 548 -12.18 25.33 13.30
C GLU A 548 -12.62 25.83 11.92
N LEU A 549 -13.54 25.12 11.27
CA LEU A 549 -14.29 25.64 10.13
C LEU A 549 -15.67 26.11 10.60
N VAL A 550 -16.01 27.36 10.31
CA VAL A 550 -17.25 27.99 10.75
C VAL A 550 -17.97 28.59 9.54
N ASP A 551 -19.29 28.49 9.51
CA ASP A 551 -20.13 29.24 8.57
C ASP A 551 -20.13 30.73 8.95
N SER A 552 -19.64 31.58 8.06
CA SER A 552 -19.39 32.99 8.36
C SER A 552 -20.68 33.81 8.55
N GLU A 553 -21.80 33.37 7.98
CA GLU A 553 -23.07 34.09 8.07
C GLU A 553 -23.87 33.70 9.32
N THR A 554 -23.88 32.41 9.66
CA THR A 554 -24.69 31.87 10.75
C THR A 554 -23.91 31.70 12.05
N GLY A 555 -22.58 31.61 11.97
CA GLY A 555 -21.70 31.27 13.09
C GLY A 555 -21.75 29.79 13.49
N GLU A 556 -22.38 28.93 12.68
CA GLU A 556 -22.41 27.48 12.89
C GLU A 556 -21.01 26.89 12.77
N VAL A 557 -20.56 26.14 13.77
CA VAL A 557 -19.30 25.38 13.69
C VAL A 557 -19.53 24.14 12.83
N LEU A 558 -18.90 24.13 11.65
CA LEU A 558 -19.00 23.04 10.68
C LEU A 558 -18.00 21.94 11.00
N ILE A 559 -16.77 22.31 11.39
CA ILE A 559 -15.74 21.38 11.83
C ILE A 559 -15.06 21.96 13.06
N GLN A 560 -15.11 21.24 14.17
CA GLN A 560 -14.55 21.72 15.45
C GLN A 560 -13.02 21.61 15.52
N ASN A 561 -12.43 20.63 14.85
CA ASN A 561 -10.98 20.50 14.74
C ASN A 561 -10.66 19.86 13.39
N VAL A 562 -10.18 20.65 12.44
CA VAL A 562 -9.87 20.22 11.07
C VAL A 562 -8.81 19.12 11.06
N PHE A 563 -7.74 19.25 11.85
CA PHE A 563 -6.69 18.23 11.88
C PHE A 563 -7.16 16.92 12.51
N ARG A 564 -7.86 16.98 13.65
CA ARG A 564 -8.44 15.77 14.28
C ARG A 564 -9.45 15.08 13.37
N THR A 565 -10.26 15.87 12.65
CA THR A 565 -11.22 15.35 11.66
C THR A 565 -10.51 14.66 10.51
N PHE A 566 -9.42 15.25 9.99
CA PHE A 566 -8.55 14.58 9.02
C PHE A 566 -8.04 13.24 9.57
N CYS A 567 -7.49 13.18 10.80
CA CYS A 567 -6.99 11.92 11.37
C CYS A 567 -8.09 10.85 11.47
N GLN A 568 -9.30 11.21 11.89
CA GLN A 568 -10.46 10.31 11.94
C GLN A 568 -10.84 9.77 10.56
N GLN A 569 -10.86 10.66 9.56
CA GLN A 569 -11.17 10.31 8.17
C GLN A 569 -10.06 9.45 7.56
N TYR A 570 -8.80 9.73 7.88
CA TYR A 570 -7.63 8.93 7.52
C TYR A 570 -7.74 7.51 8.09
N ASP A 571 -8.10 7.39 9.37
CA ASP A 571 -8.35 6.11 10.03
C ASP A 571 -9.54 5.36 9.43
N GLN A 572 -10.59 6.05 8.96
CA GLN A 572 -11.72 5.43 8.27
C GLN A 572 -11.31 4.81 6.93
N VAL A 573 -10.51 5.52 6.13
CA VAL A 573 -10.10 5.05 4.79
C VAL A 573 -9.03 3.96 4.88
N PHE A 574 -8.04 4.15 5.73
CA PHE A 574 -6.85 3.30 5.76
C PHE A 574 -6.84 2.31 6.93
N GLY A 575 -7.75 2.43 7.89
CA GLY A 575 -7.79 1.58 9.08
C GLY A 575 -6.59 1.74 10.00
N THR A 576 -6.04 2.95 10.09
CA THR A 576 -4.93 3.29 10.98
C THR A 576 -5.44 3.68 12.38
N GLN A 577 -4.53 4.14 13.24
CA GLN A 577 -4.84 4.70 14.57
C GLN A 577 -4.22 6.10 14.72
N MET A 578 -4.24 6.88 13.63
CA MET A 578 -3.64 8.20 13.56
C MET A 578 -4.29 9.15 14.58
N GLU A 579 -5.61 9.15 14.72
CA GLU A 579 -6.28 10.01 15.71
C GLU A 579 -5.77 9.70 17.12
N ALA A 580 -5.77 8.41 17.50
CA ALA A 580 -5.31 7.97 18.82
C ALA A 580 -3.82 8.31 19.04
N SER A 581 -2.99 8.24 18.00
CA SER A 581 -1.56 8.58 18.09
C SER A 581 -1.30 10.05 18.39
N TYR A 582 -2.13 10.96 17.86
CA TYR A 582 -1.98 12.40 18.05
C TYR A 582 -2.74 12.94 19.26
N PHE A 583 -3.91 12.38 19.57
CA PHE A 583 -4.84 12.92 20.57
C PHE A 583 -5.05 12.00 21.79
N GLY A 584 -4.56 10.77 21.76
CA GLY A 584 -4.80 9.76 22.80
C GLY A 584 -6.19 9.09 22.68
N ASP A 585 -6.34 7.95 23.34
CA ASP A 585 -7.62 7.24 23.42
C ASP A 585 -8.55 7.95 24.42
N ASP A 586 -9.56 8.67 23.94
CA ASP A 586 -10.66 9.24 24.76
C ASP A 586 -11.59 8.15 25.37
N SER A 587 -11.13 6.89 25.48
CA SER A 587 -11.87 5.76 26.05
C SER A 587 -11.57 5.48 27.53
N THR A 588 -10.57 6.13 28.14
CA THR A 588 -10.36 6.07 29.60
C THR A 588 -10.86 7.34 30.28
N GLY A 589 -12.17 7.36 30.55
CA GLY A 589 -12.75 8.30 31.49
C GLY A 589 -12.07 8.20 32.87
N VAL A 590 -11.55 9.34 33.34
CA VAL A 590 -11.40 9.75 34.75
C VAL A 590 -11.25 8.62 35.76
N VAL A 591 -10.02 8.12 35.98
CA VAL A 591 -9.52 7.74 37.32
C VAL A 591 -7.99 7.85 37.37
N SER A 592 -7.51 8.59 38.39
CA SER A 592 -6.17 8.63 39.00
C SER A 592 -5.01 9.33 38.30
N GLU A 593 -5.05 10.67 38.29
CA GLU A 593 -3.87 11.48 38.69
C GLU A 593 -4.19 12.16 40.01
N LEU A 594 -4.20 11.41 41.12
CA LEU A 594 -4.19 11.97 42.48
C LEU A 594 -3.50 11.08 43.53
N GLU A 595 -2.70 10.08 43.11
CA GLU A 595 -1.90 9.26 44.04
C GLU A 595 -0.44 9.09 43.59
N GLN A 596 0.19 10.18 43.14
CA GLN A 596 1.66 10.23 42.96
C GLN A 596 2.28 11.51 43.54
N THR A 597 1.82 11.92 44.73
CA THR A 597 2.49 12.96 45.55
C THR A 597 2.48 12.64 47.05
N ALA A 598 2.45 11.35 47.42
CA ALA A 598 2.43 10.94 48.84
C ALA A 598 3.54 9.96 49.27
N ASP A 599 4.47 9.55 48.40
CA ASP A 599 5.54 8.60 48.78
C ASP A 599 6.98 9.14 48.73
N GLU A 600 7.16 10.43 48.41
CA GLU A 600 8.45 11.13 48.56
C GLU A 600 8.41 12.15 49.70
N MET A 601 8.17 11.71 50.93
CA MET A 601 8.63 12.46 52.11
C MET A 601 8.67 11.58 53.37
N GLY A 602 9.86 11.06 53.65
CA GLY A 602 10.33 10.88 55.02
C GLY A 602 10.44 9.44 55.50
N THR A 603 11.67 8.92 55.50
CA THR A 603 12.30 8.44 56.75
C THR A 603 13.82 8.45 56.58
N ALA A 604 14.44 9.55 56.98
CA ALA A 604 15.84 9.54 57.38
C ALA A 604 15.98 8.78 58.70
N SER A 605 16.96 7.89 58.80
CA SER A 605 17.48 7.44 60.09
C SER A 605 19.00 7.24 60.05
N PRO A 606 19.67 7.47 61.18
CA PRO A 606 21.01 8.05 61.22
C PRO A 606 22.10 6.98 61.36
N GLN A 607 23.30 7.26 60.86
CA GLN A 607 24.50 6.55 61.29
C GLN A 607 25.33 7.38 62.28
N PRO A 608 25.94 6.72 63.29
CA PRO A 608 26.66 7.37 64.37
C PRO A 608 28.17 7.54 64.08
N HIS A 609 28.72 8.52 64.80
CA HIS A 609 30.12 8.94 64.98
C HIS A 609 30.67 9.99 64.02
#